data_AF-A0A1C1CRR5-F1
#
_entry.id   AF-A0A1C1CRR5-F1
#
_cell.length_a   1.000
_cell.length_b   1.000
_cell.length_c   1.000
_cell.angle_alpha   90.00
_cell.angle_beta   90.00
_cell.angle_gamma   90.00
#
_symmetry.space_group_name_H-M   'P 1'
#
loop_
_entity.id
_entity.type
_entity.pdbx_description
1 polymer ?
#
loop_
_entity_poly.entity_id
_entity_poly.type
_entity_poly.pdbx_seq_one_letter_code
_entity_poly.pdbx_strand_id
1 'polypeptide(L)'
;MYRLGRRGLGPAFKAFRDTTVRSSIQQQQRRNLSIHEYLSANLLKSYGIGVPNGEVAKTPEEAEAIAKSIGGDDMVIKAQVLAGGRGKGTFDNGLKGGVRVIYSYAHPPFV
;
A
#
# COMPACT_ATOMS: atom_id res chain seq x y z
N MET A 1 66.60 16.52 37.85
CA MET A 1 66.00 17.88 37.82
C MET A 1 66.42 18.57 36.53
N TYR A 2 65.54 18.72 35.53
CA TYR A 2 65.72 19.67 34.44
C TYR A 2 64.35 20.16 33.95
N ARG A 3 64.23 21.48 33.81
CA ARG A 3 63.04 22.25 33.43
C ARG A 3 63.32 22.92 32.07
N LEU A 4 62.66 22.46 31.02
CA LEU A 4 62.46 23.17 29.73
C LEU A 4 60.94 23.22 29.53
N GLY A 5 60.27 24.32 29.21
CA GLY A 5 60.67 25.48 28.41
C GLY A 5 59.57 25.66 27.37
N ARG A 6 58.63 26.57 27.65
CA ARG A 6 57.42 26.86 26.85
C ARG A 6 57.73 27.09 25.37
N ARG A 7 57.02 26.42 24.46
CA ARG A 7 56.73 26.94 23.12
C ARG A 7 55.24 26.83 22.84
N GLY A 8 54.64 27.97 22.53
CA GLY A 8 53.23 28.10 22.19
C GLY A 8 52.91 27.42 20.88
N LEU A 9 51.81 26.69 20.88
CA LEU A 9 51.10 26.28 19.68
C LEU A 9 49.85 27.16 19.62
N GLY A 10 49.83 28.05 18.63
CA GLY A 10 48.71 28.94 18.33
C GLY A 10 47.42 28.16 18.00
N PRO A 11 46.28 28.86 17.90
CA PRO A 11 44.97 28.23 17.87
C PRO A 11 44.68 27.66 16.47
N ALA A 12 45.12 26.42 16.22
CA ALA A 12 44.86 25.70 14.96
C ALA A 12 43.51 24.92 14.95
N PHE A 13 42.52 25.34 15.75
CA PHE A 13 41.23 24.63 15.88
C PHE A 13 40.00 25.45 15.44
N LYS A 14 40.18 26.56 14.70
CA LYS A 14 39.08 27.43 14.26
C LYS A 14 38.78 27.32 12.76
N ALA A 15 38.61 26.10 12.24
CA ALA A 15 38.27 25.89 10.82
C ALA A 15 37.31 24.72 10.53
N PHE A 16 36.55 24.22 11.53
CA PHE A 16 35.70 23.04 11.36
C PHE A 16 34.21 23.25 11.63
N ARG A 17 33.71 24.49 11.57
CA ARG A 17 32.31 24.82 11.92
C ARG A 17 31.37 25.20 10.77
N ASP A 18 31.86 25.35 9.53
CA ASP A 18 31.02 25.81 8.40
C ASP A 18 30.90 24.83 7.23
N THR A 19 30.97 23.52 7.49
CA THR A 19 30.48 22.53 6.52
C THR A 19 29.01 22.25 6.82
N THR A 20 28.13 23.18 6.46
CA THR A 20 26.73 22.85 6.23
C THR A 20 26.68 21.89 5.03
N VAL A 21 26.74 20.58 5.30
CA VAL A 21 26.23 19.58 4.38
C VAL A 21 24.74 19.86 4.27
N ARG A 22 24.35 20.76 3.37
CA ARG A 22 23.00 20.80 2.83
C ARG A 22 22.83 19.46 2.15
N SER A 23 22.31 18.47 2.88
CA SER A 23 21.73 17.31 2.25
C SER A 23 20.69 17.86 1.29
N SER A 24 20.98 17.81 0.01
CA SER A 24 19.93 17.77 -0.99
C SER A 24 19.17 16.48 -0.72
N ILE A 25 18.27 16.51 0.25
CA ILE A 25 17.13 15.61 0.25
C ILE A 25 16.44 15.99 -1.06
N GLN A 26 16.79 15.30 -2.14
CA GLN A 26 15.99 15.32 -3.36
C GLN A 26 14.58 15.06 -2.87
N GLN A 27 13.70 16.05 -2.98
CA GLN A 27 12.29 15.85 -2.65
C GLN A 27 11.82 14.74 -3.58
N GLN A 28 11.76 13.52 -3.05
CA GLN A 28 11.23 12.39 -3.78
C GLN A 28 9.84 12.79 -4.25
N GLN A 29 9.63 12.75 -5.56
CA GLN A 29 8.36 13.15 -6.16
C GLN A 29 7.23 12.39 -5.45
N ARG A 30 6.45 13.08 -4.62
CA ARG A 30 5.27 12.50 -3.99
C ARG A 30 4.22 12.32 -5.08
N ARG A 31 4.05 11.08 -5.53
CA ARG A 31 2.95 10.73 -6.43
C ARG A 31 1.76 10.36 -5.57
N ASN A 32 0.77 11.24 -5.52
CA ASN A 32 -0.49 11.02 -4.80
C ASN A 32 -1.46 10.11 -5.58
N LEU A 33 -0.94 9.20 -6.41
CA LEU A 33 -1.76 8.31 -7.23
C LEU A 33 -2.06 7.04 -6.43
N SER A 34 -3.34 6.83 -6.14
CA SER A 34 -3.86 5.54 -5.69
C SER A 34 -4.78 4.98 -6.78
N ILE A 35 -4.56 3.72 -7.14
CA ILE A 35 -5.42 2.99 -8.08
C ILE A 35 -6.15 1.88 -7.33
N HIS A 36 -7.28 1.43 -7.87
CA HIS A 36 -8.04 0.34 -7.28
C HIS A 36 -7.24 -0.97 -7.25
N GLU A 37 -7.63 -1.88 -6.35
CA GLU A 37 -6.97 -3.17 -6.15
C GLU A 37 -6.94 -3.99 -7.45
N TYR A 38 -8.06 -4.03 -8.19
CA TYR A 38 -8.12 -4.77 -9.46
C TYR A 38 -7.18 -4.20 -10.54
N LEU A 39 -6.98 -2.87 -10.59
CA LEU A 39 -6.06 -2.24 -11.52
C LEU A 39 -4.61 -2.57 -11.17
N SER A 40 -4.28 -2.54 -9.87
CA SER A 40 -2.98 -2.97 -9.37
C SER A 40 -2.71 -4.44 -9.71
N ALA A 41 -3.70 -5.32 -9.49
CA ALA A 41 -3.58 -6.74 -9.79
C ALA A 41 -3.38 -7.01 -11.29
N ASN A 42 -4.13 -6.33 -12.16
CA ASN A 42 -3.97 -6.43 -13.61
C ASN A 42 -2.58 -5.98 -14.07
N LEU A 43 -2.05 -4.89 -13.50
CA LEU A 43 -0.70 -4.43 -13.77
C LEU A 43 0.34 -5.48 -13.35
N LEU A 44 0.24 -6.03 -12.14
CA LEU A 44 1.14 -7.09 -11.69
C LEU A 44 1.08 -8.32 -12.61
N LYS A 45 -0.12 -8.74 -12.99
CA LYS A 45 -0.37 -9.85 -13.92
C LYS A 45 0.28 -9.60 -15.30
N SER A 46 0.24 -8.37 -15.83
CA SER A 46 0.87 -8.05 -17.13
C SER A 46 2.39 -8.17 -17.10
N TYR A 47 3.02 -8.09 -15.93
CA TYR A 47 4.45 -8.30 -15.72
C TYR A 47 4.78 -9.74 -15.26
N GLY A 48 3.82 -10.68 -15.33
CA GLY A 48 4.02 -12.07 -14.94
C GLY A 48 4.11 -12.31 -13.44
N ILE A 49 3.69 -11.35 -12.61
CA ILE A 49 3.65 -11.49 -11.16
C ILE A 49 2.34 -12.19 -10.77
N GLY A 50 2.44 -13.25 -9.98
CA GLY A 50 1.29 -14.02 -9.50
C GLY A 50 0.34 -13.15 -8.66
N VAL A 51 -0.94 -13.15 -9.03
CA VAL A 51 -2.03 -12.49 -8.31
C VAL A 51 -3.20 -13.46 -8.15
N PRO A 52 -4.06 -13.29 -7.12
CA PRO A 52 -5.26 -14.12 -6.97
C PRO A 52 -6.17 -14.02 -8.20
N ASN A 53 -6.80 -15.13 -8.57
CA ASN A 53 -7.81 -15.13 -9.62
C ASN A 53 -9.04 -14.32 -9.16
N GLY A 54 -9.51 -13.41 -10.00
CA GLY A 54 -10.66 -12.57 -9.71
C GLY A 54 -10.91 -11.55 -10.81
N GLU A 55 -12.14 -11.06 -10.86
CA GLU A 55 -12.60 -10.07 -11.82
C GLU A 55 -13.42 -8.98 -11.11
N VAL A 56 -13.62 -7.85 -11.79
CA VAL A 56 -14.42 -6.73 -11.26
C VAL A 56 -15.85 -6.87 -11.75
N ALA A 57 -16.81 -6.79 -10.83
CA ALA A 57 -18.24 -6.73 -11.13
C ALA A 57 -18.77 -5.30 -10.86
N LYS A 58 -19.66 -4.83 -11.72
CA LYS A 58 -20.40 -3.56 -11.56
C LYS A 58 -21.85 -3.79 -11.15
N THR A 59 -22.37 -4.99 -11.38
CA THR A 59 -23.71 -5.39 -10.97
C THR A 59 -23.66 -6.67 -10.12
N PRO A 60 -24.70 -6.94 -9.32
CA PRO A 60 -24.80 -8.19 -8.58
C PRO A 60 -24.78 -9.44 -9.47
N GLU A 61 -25.42 -9.37 -10.64
CA GLU A 61 -25.50 -10.49 -11.60
C GLU A 61 -24.13 -10.79 -12.20
N GLU A 62 -23.34 -9.76 -12.50
CA GLU A 62 -21.94 -9.92 -12.92
C GLU A 62 -21.12 -10.57 -11.81
N ALA A 63 -21.34 -10.19 -10.55
CA ALA A 63 -20.64 -10.77 -9.41
C ALA A 63 -20.95 -12.26 -9.23
N GLU A 64 -22.22 -12.66 -9.40
CA GLU A 64 -22.64 -14.06 -9.39
C GLU A 64 -22.04 -14.85 -10.55
N ALA A 65 -22.07 -14.30 -11.77
CA ALA A 65 -21.48 -14.94 -12.95
C ALA A 65 -19.97 -15.15 -12.81
N ILE A 66 -19.25 -14.16 -12.26
CA ILE A 66 -17.82 -14.25 -11.96
C ILE A 66 -17.55 -15.27 -10.86
N ALA A 67 -18.33 -15.27 -9.78
CA ALA A 67 -18.18 -16.28 -8.71
C ALA A 67 -18.38 -17.70 -9.25
N LYS A 68 -19.36 -17.89 -10.14
CA LYS A 68 -19.61 -19.16 -10.82
C LYS A 68 -18.46 -19.56 -11.75
N SER A 69 -17.81 -18.62 -12.43
CA SER A 69 -16.69 -18.90 -13.34
C SER A 69 -15.40 -19.26 -12.59
N ILE A 70 -15.15 -18.62 -11.44
CA ILE A 70 -14.00 -18.93 -10.56
C ILE A 70 -14.18 -20.32 -9.96
N GLY A 71 -15.39 -20.65 -9.49
CA GLY A 71 -15.71 -21.92 -8.87
C GLY A 71 -15.07 -22.10 -7.48
N GLY A 72 -15.44 -23.21 -6.82
CA GLY A 72 -14.99 -23.53 -5.47
C GLY A 72 -15.81 -22.88 -4.36
N ASP A 73 -15.51 -23.28 -3.13
CA ASP A 73 -16.26 -22.92 -1.91
C ASP A 73 -15.51 -21.87 -1.05
N ASP A 74 -14.43 -21.27 -1.54
CA ASP A 74 -13.65 -20.29 -0.80
C ASP A 74 -13.30 -19.09 -1.68
N MET A 75 -14.25 -18.16 -1.76
CA MET A 75 -14.11 -16.93 -2.54
C MET A 75 -14.18 -15.70 -1.63
N VAL A 76 -13.66 -14.57 -2.10
CA VAL A 76 -13.74 -13.31 -1.37
C VAL A 76 -14.30 -12.22 -2.26
N ILE A 77 -15.38 -11.58 -1.83
CA ILE A 77 -15.88 -10.34 -2.44
C ILE A 77 -15.27 -9.13 -1.72
N LYS A 78 -14.79 -8.16 -2.50
CA LYS A 78 -14.10 -6.97 -2.00
C LYS A 78 -14.63 -5.70 -2.65
N ALA A 79 -15.08 -4.75 -1.83
CA ALA A 79 -15.44 -3.41 -2.27
C ALA A 79 -14.22 -2.71 -2.88
N GLN A 80 -14.42 -2.13 -4.08
CA GLN A 80 -13.40 -1.38 -4.79
C GLN A 80 -13.50 0.11 -4.44
N VAL A 81 -12.76 0.53 -3.42
CA VAL A 81 -12.69 1.94 -2.98
C VAL A 81 -11.23 2.34 -2.74
N LEU A 82 -10.89 3.61 -2.99
CA LEU A 82 -9.57 4.16 -2.71
C LEU A 82 -9.44 4.57 -1.22
N ALA A 83 -9.70 3.61 -0.34
CA ALA A 83 -9.62 3.79 1.11
C ALA A 83 -9.18 2.48 1.80
N GLY A 84 -8.44 2.63 2.90
CA GLY A 84 -8.13 1.53 3.80
C GLY A 84 -9.32 1.16 4.69
N GLY A 85 -9.19 0.08 5.48
CA GLY A 85 -10.17 -0.27 6.52
C GLY A 85 -11.46 -0.94 6.04
N ARG A 86 -11.54 -1.34 4.76
CA ARG A 86 -12.72 -1.95 4.12
C ARG A 86 -13.37 -3.07 4.94
N GLY A 87 -12.58 -3.99 5.52
CA GLY A 87 -13.11 -5.12 6.31
C GLY A 87 -13.89 -4.72 7.57
N LYS A 88 -13.62 -3.53 8.14
CA LYS A 88 -14.35 -2.98 9.30
C LYS A 88 -15.35 -1.88 8.91
N GLY A 89 -15.48 -1.59 7.61
CA GLY A 89 -16.41 -0.60 7.09
C GLY A 89 -17.86 -1.02 7.24
N THR A 90 -18.78 -0.07 7.07
CA THR A 90 -20.23 -0.30 7.04
C THR A 90 -20.81 0.46 5.86
N PHE A 91 -21.79 -0.13 5.18
CA PHE A 91 -22.56 0.49 4.12
C PHE A 91 -23.79 1.18 4.70
N ASP A 92 -24.34 2.17 3.99
CA ASP A 92 -25.52 2.93 4.38
C ASP A 92 -26.80 2.07 4.52
N ASN A 93 -26.88 0.97 3.77
CA ASN A 93 -27.93 -0.05 3.90
C ASN A 93 -27.79 -0.98 5.12
N GLY A 94 -26.78 -0.76 5.97
CA GLY A 94 -26.53 -1.55 7.18
C GLY A 94 -25.62 -2.77 6.99
N LEU A 95 -25.20 -3.08 5.75
CA LEU A 95 -24.24 -4.16 5.51
C LEU A 95 -22.89 -3.85 6.18
N LYS A 96 -22.32 -4.84 6.87
CA LYS A 96 -21.03 -4.70 7.57
C LYS A 96 -19.92 -5.45 6.83
N GLY A 97 -18.80 -4.76 6.66
CA GLY A 97 -17.58 -5.25 6.04
C GLY A 97 -17.61 -5.18 4.52
N GLY A 98 -16.70 -4.40 3.93
CA GLY A 98 -16.43 -4.36 2.50
C GLY A 98 -15.46 -5.45 2.01
N VAL A 99 -15.10 -6.42 2.86
CA VAL A 99 -14.33 -7.61 2.50
C VAL A 99 -15.01 -8.80 3.17
N ARG A 100 -15.50 -9.75 2.37
CA ARG A 100 -16.32 -10.86 2.87
C ARG A 100 -15.96 -12.16 2.18
N VAL A 101 -15.90 -13.25 2.95
CA VAL A 101 -15.76 -14.61 2.42
C VAL A 101 -17.13 -15.10 1.94
N ILE A 102 -17.14 -15.81 0.81
CA ILE A 102 -18.30 -16.42 0.15
C ILE A 102 -18.02 -17.91 0.03
N TYR A 103 -18.90 -18.72 0.61
CA TYR A 103 -18.79 -20.18 0.59
C TYR A 103 -19.63 -20.87 -0.50
N SER A 104 -20.48 -20.12 -1.20
CA SER A 104 -21.29 -20.64 -2.29
C SER A 104 -21.69 -19.50 -3.23
N TYR A 105 -21.57 -19.73 -4.54
CA TYR A 105 -22.06 -18.80 -5.56
C TYR A 105 -23.60 -18.76 -5.63
N ALA A 106 -24.29 -19.79 -5.15
CA ALA A 106 -25.75 -19.92 -5.27
C ALA A 106 -26.54 -19.13 -4.20
N HIS A 107 -25.86 -18.74 -3.11
CA HIS A 107 -26.45 -17.92 -2.05
C HIS A 107 -25.43 -16.85 -1.61
N PRO A 108 -25.12 -15.87 -2.47
CA PRO A 108 -24.36 -14.72 -2.03
C PRO A 108 -25.21 -14.01 -0.97
N PRO A 109 -24.76 -13.85 0.28
CA PRO A 109 -25.67 -13.37 1.33
C PRO A 109 -26.00 -11.85 1.23
N PHE A 110 -25.74 -11.20 0.09
CA PHE A 110 -25.60 -9.74 -0.05
C PHE A 110 -26.08 -9.14 -1.39
N VAL A 111 -27.00 -9.80 -2.10
CA VAL A 111 -27.79 -9.14 -3.15
C VAL A 111 -29.15 -8.76 -2.58
#